data_AF-X1Q8H6-F1
#
_entry.id   AF-X1Q8H6-F1
#
_cell.length_a   1.000
_cell.length_b   1.000
_cell.length_c   1.000
_cell.angle_alpha   90.00
_cell.angle_beta   90.00
_cell.angle_gamma   90.00
#
_symmetry.space_group_name_H-M   'P 1'
#
loop_
_entity.id
_entity.type
_entity.pdbx_description
1 polymer ?
#
loop_
_entity_poly.entity_id
_entity_poly.type
_entity_poly.pdbx_seq_one_letter_code
_entity_poly.pdbx_strand_id
1 'polypeptide(L)' 'AGKPVGGAKVFNVGDTPGRKQVSTDEQGRFRLSGLAEGQACAYVDAPGYRFAGAAAATGTADLKIVLRPQ' A
#
# COMPACT_ATOMS: atom_id res chain seq x y z
N ALA A 1 18.05 -3.97 7.28
CA ALA A 1 17.03 -3.27 6.46
C ALA A 1 16.38 -4.28 5.52
N GLY A 2 15.08 -4.13 5.22
CA GLY A 2 14.40 -4.99 4.23
C GLY A 2 14.76 -4.60 2.79
N LYS A 3 14.53 -5.49 1.83
CA LYS A 3 14.67 -5.20 0.38
C LYS A 3 13.38 -4.57 -0.15
N PRO A 4 13.44 -3.66 -1.13
CA PRO A 4 12.25 -3.20 -1.85
C PRO A 4 11.51 -4.37 -2.51
N VAL A 5 10.17 -4.26 -2.59
CA VAL A 5 9.33 -5.28 -3.22
C VAL A 5 8.60 -4.62 -4.39
N GLY A 6 9.06 -4.90 -5.61
CA GLY A 6 8.40 -4.46 -6.83
C GLY A 6 7.24 -5.36 -7.24
N GLY A 7 6.23 -4.78 -7.89
CA GLY A 7 5.04 -5.50 -8.33
C GLY A 7 4.06 -5.89 -7.22
N ALA A 8 4.28 -5.45 -5.97
CA ALA A 8 3.33 -5.64 -4.88
C ALA A 8 2.06 -4.83 -5.15
N LYS A 9 0.89 -5.45 -4.96
CA LYS A 9 -0.39 -4.78 -5.12
C LYS A 9 -0.71 -4.00 -3.84
N VAL A 10 -0.74 -2.68 -3.95
CA VAL A 10 -1.21 -1.78 -2.89
C VAL A 10 -2.64 -1.38 -3.18
N PHE A 11 -3.53 -1.49 -2.20
CA PHE A 11 -4.93 -1.15 -2.40
C PHE A 11 -5.61 -0.61 -1.14
N ASN A 12 -6.67 0.15 -1.35
CA ASN A 12 -7.61 0.57 -0.33
C ASN A 12 -9.02 0.14 -0.74
N VAL A 13 -9.81 -0.27 0.26
CA VAL A 13 -11.24 -0.57 0.13
C VAL A 13 -11.98 0.08 1.29
N GLY A 14 -13.18 0.57 1.03
CA GLY A 14 -14.09 1.12 2.04
C GLY A 14 -13.93 2.60 2.34
N ASP A 15 -12.87 3.26 1.84
CA ASP A 15 -12.64 4.71 2.05
C ASP A 15 -13.44 5.59 1.09
N THR A 16 -13.53 5.17 -0.18
CA THR A 16 -14.36 5.81 -1.22
C THR A 16 -15.08 4.75 -2.05
N PRO A 17 -16.11 5.13 -2.84
CA PRO A 17 -16.71 4.21 -3.79
C PRO A 17 -15.68 3.59 -4.73
N GLY A 18 -15.70 2.26 -4.80
CA GLY A 18 -14.81 1.44 -5.62
C GLY A 18 -13.45 1.16 -4.96
N ARG A 19 -12.83 0.08 -5.40
CA ARG A 19 -11.47 -0.28 -4.96
C ARG A 19 -10.44 0.63 -5.62
N LYS A 20 -9.57 1.24 -4.82
CA LYS A 20 -8.36 1.92 -5.33
C LYS A 20 -7.20 0.94 -5.27
N GLN A 21 -6.42 0.82 -6.34
CA GLN A 21 -5.27 -0.08 -6.37
C GLN A 21 -4.18 0.41 -7.31
N VAL A 22 -2.94 0.08 -6.98
CA VAL A 22 -1.72 0.35 -7.76
C VAL A 22 -0.70 -0.74 -7.49
N SER A 23 0.25 -0.95 -8.40
CA SER A 23 1.40 -1.82 -8.16
C SER A 23 2.62 -1.00 -7.77
N THR A 24 3.47 -1.51 -6.88
CA THR A 24 4.76 -0.88 -6.58
C THR A 24 5.71 -0.94 -7.78
N ASP A 25 6.53 0.09 -7.94
CA ASP A 25 7.65 0.08 -8.89
C ASP A 25 8.78 -0.87 -8.41
N GLU A 26 9.82 -1.05 -9.23
CA GLU A 26 10.98 -1.90 -8.89
C GLU A 26 11.72 -1.45 -7.62
N GLN A 27 11.57 -0.19 -7.22
CA GLN A 27 12.11 0.37 -5.97
C GLN A 27 11.11 0.28 -4.81
N GLY A 28 9.99 -0.43 -4.96
CA GLY A 28 8.97 -0.62 -3.94
C GLY A 28 8.12 0.63 -3.66
N ARG A 29 8.21 1.68 -4.49
CA ARG A 29 7.46 2.92 -4.32
C ARG A 29 6.08 2.79 -4.94
N PHE A 30 5.11 3.47 -4.34
CA PHE A 30 3.74 3.52 -4.83
C PHE A 30 3.12 4.89 -4.57
N ARG A 31 2.08 5.22 -5.34
CA ARG A 31 1.20 6.36 -5.06
C ARG A 31 -0.24 5.90 -5.24
N LEU A 32 -0.97 5.81 -4.13
CA LEU A 32 -2.40 5.49 -4.15
C LEU A 32 -3.19 6.79 -4.12
N SER A 33 -4.04 7.01 -5.13
CA SER A 33 -4.83 8.24 -5.30
C SER A 33 -6.34 7.96 -5.27
N GLY A 34 -7.14 9.03 -5.16
CA GLY A 34 -8.61 8.93 -5.08
C GLY A 34 -9.12 8.43 -3.73
N LEU A 35 -8.37 8.71 -2.65
CA LEU A 35 -8.75 8.45 -1.26
C LEU A 35 -9.52 9.66 -0.70
N ALA A 36 -10.38 9.41 0.28
CA ALA A 36 -11.07 10.47 1.01
C ALA A 36 -10.07 11.22 1.89
N GLU A 37 -10.27 12.52 2.11
CA GLU A 37 -9.41 13.26 3.03
C GLU A 37 -9.54 12.72 4.45
N GLY A 38 -8.41 12.49 5.12
CA GLY A 38 -8.37 12.02 6.50
C GLY A 38 -7.50 10.78 6.65
N GLN A 39 -7.94 9.83 7.47
CA GLN A 39 -7.20 8.60 7.75
C GLN A 39 -7.66 7.47 6.82
N ALA A 40 -6.74 6.87 6.07
CA ALA A 40 -7.01 5.77 5.16
C ALA A 40 -6.09 4.56 5.46
N CYS A 41 -6.60 3.36 5.20
CA CYS A 41 -5.81 2.13 5.29
C CYS A 41 -5.25 1.74 3.92
N ALA A 42 -3.94 1.54 3.83
CA ALA A 42 -3.30 0.94 2.67
C ALA A 42 -2.97 -0.53 2.98
N TYR A 43 -3.51 -1.44 2.18
CA TYR A 43 -3.24 -2.87 2.26
C TYR A 43 -2.28 -3.29 1.15
N VAL A 44 -1.46 -4.29 1.41
CA VAL A 44 -0.47 -4.81 0.48
C VAL A 44 -0.61 -6.31 0.37
N ASP A 45 -0.72 -6.77 -0.86
CA ASP A 45 -0.67 -8.17 -1.26
C ASP A 45 0.48 -8.39 -2.24
N ALA A 46 1.31 -9.39 -1.96
CA ALA A 46 2.48 -9.73 -2.76
C ALA A 46 2.75 -11.25 -2.67
N PRO A 47 2.95 -11.94 -3.81
CA PRO A 47 3.28 -13.36 -3.80
C PRO A 47 4.49 -13.69 -2.91
N GLY A 48 4.37 -14.71 -2.06
CA GLY A 48 5.43 -15.13 -1.14
C GLY A 48 5.55 -14.30 0.14
N TYR A 49 4.70 -13.29 0.33
CA TYR A 49 4.64 -12.49 1.55
C TYR A 49 3.31 -12.65 2.28
N ARG A 50 3.33 -12.40 3.59
CA ARG A 50 2.13 -12.30 4.41
C ARG A 50 1.40 -10.99 4.07
N PHE A 51 0.08 -11.06 4.09
CA PHE A 51 -0.77 -9.88 3.97
C PHE A 51 -0.37 -8.83 5.02
N ALA A 52 -0.28 -7.57 4.60
CA ALA A 52 0.11 -6.47 5.46
C ALA A 52 -0.74 -5.23 5.16
N GLY A 53 -0.79 -4.31 6.11
CA GLY A 53 -1.40 -3.01 5.90
C GLY A 53 -0.94 -2.00 6.93
N ALA A 54 -1.16 -0.72 6.62
CA ALA A 54 -0.90 0.39 7.50
C ALA A 54 -1.98 1.46 7.33
N ALA A 55 -2.36 2.12 8.43
CA ALA A 55 -3.17 3.31 8.40
C ALA A 55 -2.26 4.55 8.30
N ALA A 56 -2.66 5.53 7.52
CA ALA A 56 -1.95 6.81 7.39
C ALA A 56 -2.94 7.93 7.06
N ALA A 57 -2.51 9.17 7.30
CA ALA A 57 -3.22 10.32 6.76
C ALA A 57 -3.05 10.36 5.23
N THR A 58 -4.11 10.70 4.50
CA THR A 58 -4.01 10.99 3.07
C THR A 58 -3.13 12.20 2.85
N GLY A 59 -2.27 12.14 1.83
CA GLY A 59 -1.25 13.17 1.58
C GLY A 59 0.10 12.89 2.25
N THR A 60 0.22 11.85 3.08
CA THR A 60 1.52 11.37 3.58
C THR A 60 2.42 10.93 2.42
N ALA A 61 3.66 11.44 2.38
CA ALA A 61 4.62 11.20 1.31
C ALA A 61 5.54 9.99 1.57
N ASP A 62 5.67 9.54 2.82
CA ASP A 62 6.71 8.62 3.28
C ASP A 62 6.15 7.37 3.99
N LEU A 63 4.91 6.97 3.68
CA LEU A 63 4.30 5.78 4.25
C LEU A 63 5.13 4.52 3.91
N LYS A 64 5.61 3.84 4.95
CA LYS A 64 6.38 2.60 4.85
C LYS A 64 5.59 1.40 5.37
N ILE A 65 5.41 0.40 4.52
CA ILE A 65 4.78 -0.89 4.87
C ILE A 65 5.84 -1.98 4.75
N VAL A 66 6.05 -2.75 5.82
CA VAL A 66 7.05 -3.82 5.85
C VAL A 66 6.35 -5.17 5.69
N LEU A 67 6.68 -5.86 4.61
CA LEU A 67 6.19 -7.22 4.35
C LEU A 67 7.07 -8.25 5.04
N ARG A 68 6.45 -9.33 5.51
CA ARG A 68 7.15 -10.50 6.05
C ARG A 68 6.96 -11.68 5.09
N PRO A 69 8.01 -12.44 4.75
CA PRO A 69 7.85 -13.67 4.00
C PRO A 69 6.87 -14.63 4.69
N GLN A 70 6.18 -15.46 3.91
CA GLN A 70 5.30 -16.50 4.46
C GLN A 70 6.10 -17.55 5.22
#